data_AF-A0A8J4T1Y9-F1
#
_entry.id   AF-A0A8J4T1Y9-F1
#
_cell.length_a   1.000
_cell.length_b   1.000
_cell.length_c   1.000
_cell.angle_alpha   90.00
_cell.angle_beta   90.00
_cell.angle_gamma   90.00
#
_symmetry.space_group_name_H-M   'P 1'
#
loop_
_entity.id
_entity.type
_entity.pdbx_description
1 polymer ?
#
loop_
_entity_poly.entity_id
_entity_poly.type
_entity_poly.pdbx_seq_one_letter_code
_entity_poly.pdbx_strand_id
1 'polypeptide(L)'
;MATENMIKQSLSQFTVDFYDKIIAKQGDSLSNAFVSPLSIYTAMVMTMAGADGKTKTEIENTLRIPKQLLATCPHQPIGTTLQTFFKPSEGVQLSLANRLFVVQPATIVEQFKQILTKDYNASIEQVCYNTCLQHHFQISSLPNDEAKREHINKWTSEHTGQKITELLPNGAVNANTVLALVNALYFKGMWKNQFNKQRTSHGDFTCFGGKKMDVMMMHMKAHFPYEELTDWSAQAVRLPFKGTDWQMLIILPWDASGLPEVLSHLLKPGALEDLLKKPFHEIELDLFLPKFKLSQCEPVNAKALLQQCGINSIFNPNEADLTKLCSSRKLFVSDVFHKAILEVDEEGATAAAATAVMMNMRCAMMSPIVRVDRPFFVALTCASTVPVFIGHVTHPESN
;
A
#
# COMPACT_ATOMS: atom_id res chain seq x y z
N MET A 1 11.45 20.96 0.28
CA MET A 1 10.53 21.15 1.43
C MET A 1 9.13 21.53 1.01
N ALA A 2 8.85 22.72 0.44
CA ALA A 2 7.47 23.12 0.09
C ALA A 2 6.79 22.17 -0.93
N THR A 3 7.47 21.87 -2.05
CA THR A 3 6.96 20.96 -3.10
C THR A 3 6.70 19.55 -2.58
N GLU A 4 7.63 19.02 -1.79
CA GLU A 4 7.52 17.68 -1.19
C GLU A 4 6.31 17.59 -0.26
N ASN A 5 6.10 18.61 0.59
CA ASN A 5 4.94 18.66 1.49
C ASN A 5 3.62 18.70 0.70
N MET A 6 3.58 19.44 -0.41
CA MET A 6 2.39 19.47 -1.27
C MET A 6 2.07 18.09 -1.84
N ILE A 7 3.09 17.33 -2.30
CA ILE A 7 2.93 15.97 -2.83
C ILE A 7 2.47 15.00 -1.73
N LYS A 8 3.06 15.08 -0.53
CA LYS A 8 2.65 14.27 0.63
C LYS A 8 1.18 14.53 1.01
N GLN A 9 0.74 15.78 0.92
CA GLN A 9 -0.65 16.16 1.13
C GLN A 9 -1.58 15.59 0.05
N SER A 10 -1.19 15.69 -1.24
CA SER A 10 -1.97 15.11 -2.35
C SER A 10 -2.19 13.61 -2.14
N LEU A 11 -1.11 12.92 -1.78
CA LEU A 11 -1.13 11.50 -1.51
C LEU A 11 -2.00 11.15 -0.29
N SER A 12 -1.94 11.93 0.78
CA SER A 12 -2.74 11.68 1.98
C SER A 12 -4.23 11.88 1.71
N GLN A 13 -4.59 12.89 0.91
CA GLN A 13 -5.97 13.11 0.48
C GLN A 13 -6.46 11.98 -0.43
N PHE A 14 -5.67 11.60 -1.44
CA PHE A 14 -5.99 10.45 -2.30
C PHE A 14 -6.11 9.14 -1.50
N THR A 15 -5.25 8.94 -0.50
CA THR A 15 -5.29 7.79 0.41
C THR A 15 -6.65 7.69 1.09
N VAL A 16 -7.14 8.80 1.65
CA VAL A 16 -8.47 8.85 2.30
C VAL A 16 -9.58 8.62 1.28
N ASP A 17 -9.56 9.33 0.14
CA ASP A 17 -10.58 9.23 -0.91
C ASP A 17 -10.70 7.78 -1.45
N PHE A 18 -9.56 7.11 -1.67
CA PHE A 18 -9.52 5.74 -2.16
C PHE A 18 -9.94 4.71 -1.10
N TYR A 19 -9.50 4.90 0.14
CA TYR A 19 -9.84 4.01 1.24
C TYR A 19 -11.31 4.09 1.62
N ASP A 20 -11.93 5.26 1.52
CA ASP A 20 -13.37 5.44 1.63
C ASP A 20 -14.12 4.52 0.66
N LYS A 21 -13.67 4.40 -0.60
CA LYS A 21 -14.32 3.51 -1.58
C LYS A 21 -14.16 2.04 -1.23
N ILE A 22 -13.05 1.65 -0.61
CA ILE A 22 -12.86 0.28 -0.12
C ILE A 22 -13.85 -0.02 1.00
N ILE A 23 -13.95 0.88 2.00
CA ILE A 23 -14.85 0.71 3.14
C ILE A 23 -16.31 0.71 2.68
N ALA A 24 -16.69 1.67 1.84
CA ALA A 24 -18.05 1.77 1.30
C ALA A 24 -18.45 0.52 0.49
N LYS A 25 -17.50 -0.12 -0.21
CA LYS A 25 -17.74 -1.38 -0.93
C LYS A 25 -17.99 -2.56 0.02
N GLN A 26 -17.39 -2.58 1.21
CA GLN A 26 -17.59 -3.63 2.21
C GLN A 26 -18.88 -3.44 3.01
N GLY A 27 -19.33 -2.20 3.21
CA GLY A 27 -20.52 -1.88 3.99
C GLY A 27 -20.39 -2.34 5.44
N ASP A 28 -21.46 -2.92 5.99
CA ASP A 28 -21.49 -3.39 7.39
C ASP A 28 -20.71 -4.69 7.62
N SER A 29 -20.27 -5.37 6.54
CA SER A 29 -19.54 -6.64 6.60
C SER A 29 -18.05 -6.43 6.36
N LEU A 30 -17.41 -5.67 7.27
CA LEU A 30 -15.97 -5.41 7.17
C LEU A 30 -15.19 -6.72 7.12
N SER A 31 -14.22 -6.76 6.22
CA SER A 31 -13.27 -7.86 6.04
C SER A 31 -11.88 -7.29 5.93
N ASN A 32 -10.85 -8.06 6.29
CA ASN A 32 -9.45 -7.65 6.17
C ASN A 32 -9.19 -6.90 4.85
N ALA A 33 -8.63 -5.71 4.96
CA ALA A 33 -8.23 -4.92 3.81
C ALA A 33 -6.81 -4.44 4.05
N PHE A 34 -5.97 -4.54 3.01
CA PHE A 34 -4.62 -4.00 3.05
C PHE A 34 -4.23 -3.57 1.64
N VAL A 35 -3.92 -2.29 1.49
CA VAL A 35 -3.58 -1.68 0.21
C VAL A 35 -2.40 -0.73 0.35
N SER A 36 -1.73 -0.45 -0.76
CA SER A 36 -0.75 0.63 -0.87
C SER A 36 -1.26 1.75 -1.75
N PRO A 37 -1.87 2.79 -1.15
CA PRO A 37 -2.31 3.97 -1.89
C PRO A 37 -1.15 4.68 -2.58
N LEU A 38 0.03 4.72 -1.97
CA LEU A 38 1.26 5.26 -2.60
C LEU A 38 1.56 4.56 -3.92
N SER A 39 1.43 3.25 -3.96
CA SER A 39 1.75 2.50 -5.16
C SER A 39 0.71 2.70 -6.26
N ILE A 40 -0.59 2.69 -5.92
CA ILE A 40 -1.67 2.99 -6.87
C ILE A 40 -1.54 4.43 -7.39
N TYR A 41 -1.26 5.39 -6.51
CA TYR A 41 -0.98 6.77 -6.86
C TYR A 41 0.17 6.85 -7.87
N THR A 42 1.31 6.20 -7.58
CA THR A 42 2.47 6.14 -8.47
C THR A 42 2.09 5.58 -9.84
N ALA A 43 1.34 4.48 -9.88
CA ALA A 43 0.90 3.82 -11.10
C ALA A 43 -0.02 4.74 -11.95
N MET A 44 -0.91 5.50 -11.30
CA MET A 44 -1.77 6.46 -11.97
C MET A 44 -1.03 7.71 -12.45
N VAL A 45 -0.06 8.24 -11.69
CA VAL A 45 0.77 9.36 -12.16
C VAL A 45 1.65 8.93 -13.34
N MET A 46 2.21 7.71 -13.32
CA MET A 46 2.92 7.16 -14.50
C MET A 46 2.01 7.10 -15.72
N THR A 47 0.76 6.65 -15.53
CA THR A 47 -0.23 6.57 -16.61
C THR A 47 -0.66 7.96 -17.10
N MET A 48 -0.72 8.96 -16.21
CA MET A 48 -1.01 10.36 -16.53
C MET A 48 -0.01 10.96 -17.53
N ALA A 49 1.25 10.51 -17.52
CA ALA A 49 2.26 10.95 -18.51
C ALA A 49 1.87 10.61 -19.96
N GLY A 50 1.04 9.58 -20.11
CA GLY A 50 0.53 9.10 -21.39
C GLY A 50 -0.85 9.63 -21.75
N ALA A 51 -1.50 10.36 -20.83
CA ALA A 51 -2.87 10.85 -20.98
C ALA A 51 -2.91 12.30 -21.51
N ASP A 52 -4.01 12.66 -22.18
CA ASP A 52 -4.31 14.05 -22.58
C ASP A 52 -5.79 14.40 -22.34
N GLY A 53 -6.15 15.67 -22.55
CA GLY A 53 -7.53 16.15 -22.52
C GLY A 53 -8.28 15.81 -21.22
N LYS A 54 -9.53 15.38 -21.36
CA LYS A 54 -10.41 14.98 -20.23
C LYS A 54 -9.77 13.87 -19.37
N THR A 55 -9.10 12.92 -20.01
CA THR A 55 -8.47 11.77 -19.32
C THR A 55 -7.40 12.25 -18.36
N LYS A 56 -6.53 13.14 -18.81
CA LYS A 56 -5.50 13.74 -17.96
C LYS A 56 -6.11 14.54 -16.81
N THR A 57 -7.09 15.40 -17.09
CA THR A 57 -7.75 16.24 -16.08
C THR A 57 -8.43 15.42 -14.98
N GLU A 58 -9.09 14.30 -15.32
CA GLU A 58 -9.68 13.40 -14.32
C GLU A 58 -8.61 12.82 -13.39
N ILE A 59 -7.50 12.35 -13.94
CA ILE A 59 -6.38 11.79 -13.14
C ILE A 59 -5.78 12.88 -12.25
N GLU A 60 -5.51 14.07 -12.79
CA GLU A 60 -4.94 15.20 -12.03
C GLU A 60 -5.83 15.59 -10.83
N ASN A 61 -7.14 15.67 -11.04
CA ASN A 61 -8.10 16.04 -10.00
C ASN A 61 -8.24 14.95 -8.95
N THR A 62 -8.39 13.68 -9.35
CA THR A 62 -8.55 12.56 -8.41
C THR A 62 -7.30 12.33 -7.58
N LEU A 63 -6.11 12.45 -8.17
CA LEU A 63 -4.84 12.36 -7.45
C LEU A 63 -4.51 13.63 -6.66
N ARG A 64 -5.39 14.65 -6.68
CA ARG A 64 -5.21 15.91 -5.96
C ARG A 64 -3.90 16.62 -6.34
N ILE A 65 -3.47 16.50 -7.60
CA ILE A 65 -2.19 17.07 -8.04
C ILE A 65 -2.25 18.60 -7.88
N PRO A 66 -1.32 19.22 -7.14
CA PRO A 66 -1.33 20.64 -6.91
C PRO A 66 -1.20 21.44 -8.20
N LYS A 67 -2.03 22.48 -8.38
CA LYS A 67 -2.05 23.32 -9.58
C LYS A 67 -0.68 23.93 -9.91
N GLN A 68 0.13 24.22 -8.89
CA GLN A 68 1.49 24.74 -9.04
C GLN A 68 2.42 23.74 -9.75
N LEU A 69 2.24 22.44 -9.52
CA LEU A 69 2.99 21.39 -10.21
C LEU A 69 2.49 21.22 -11.66
N LEU A 70 1.18 21.32 -11.87
CA LEU A 70 0.56 21.23 -13.19
C LEU A 70 0.98 22.36 -14.14
N ALA A 71 1.30 23.54 -13.62
CA ALA A 71 1.74 24.70 -14.42
C ALA A 71 3.11 24.50 -15.10
N THR A 72 3.85 23.44 -14.75
CA THR A 72 5.15 23.12 -15.34
C THR A 72 5.12 21.72 -15.97
N CYS A 73 5.93 20.78 -15.46
CA CYS A 73 5.86 19.36 -15.77
C CYS A 73 5.85 18.62 -14.42
N PRO A 74 4.73 18.03 -13.99
CA PRO A 74 4.58 17.50 -12.64
C PRO A 74 5.41 16.23 -12.39
N HIS A 75 5.88 15.54 -13.45
CA HIS A 75 6.49 14.22 -13.33
C HIS A 75 7.82 14.21 -12.60
N GLN A 76 8.75 15.11 -12.91
CA GLN A 76 10.05 15.14 -12.24
C GLN A 76 9.96 15.36 -10.72
N PRO A 77 9.24 16.38 -10.19
CA PRO A 77 9.17 16.58 -8.75
C PRO A 77 8.36 15.49 -8.04
N ILE A 78 7.28 14.98 -8.65
CA ILE A 78 6.51 13.87 -8.11
C ILE A 78 7.35 12.60 -8.07
N GLY A 79 7.93 12.22 -9.19
CA GLY A 79 8.77 11.04 -9.34
C GLY A 79 9.95 11.02 -8.36
N THR A 80 10.68 12.14 -8.25
CA THR A 80 11.77 12.30 -7.28
C THR A 80 11.28 12.08 -5.84
N THR A 81 10.10 12.61 -5.50
CA THR A 81 9.52 12.47 -4.16
C THR A 81 9.06 11.03 -3.90
N LEU A 82 8.37 10.40 -4.85
CA LEU A 82 7.87 9.03 -4.69
C LEU A 82 9.03 8.02 -4.55
N GLN A 83 10.11 8.22 -5.30
CA GLN A 83 11.29 7.35 -5.23
C GLN A 83 11.95 7.35 -3.84
N THR A 84 11.84 8.41 -3.04
CA THR A 84 12.45 8.41 -1.69
C THR A 84 11.77 7.40 -0.76
N PHE A 85 10.46 7.18 -0.90
CA PHE A 85 9.71 6.22 -0.09
C PHE A 85 10.01 4.77 -0.45
N PHE A 86 10.48 4.51 -1.66
CA PHE A 86 10.81 3.16 -2.14
C PHE A 86 12.30 2.82 -2.04
N LYS A 87 13.13 3.70 -1.43
CA LYS A 87 14.55 3.40 -1.23
C LYS A 87 14.72 2.24 -0.26
N PRO A 88 15.57 1.25 -0.58
CA PRO A 88 15.94 0.21 0.36
C PRO A 88 16.47 0.83 1.66
N SER A 89 16.04 0.28 2.79
CA SER A 89 16.49 0.71 4.10
C SER A 89 16.98 -0.52 4.87
N GLU A 90 18.06 -0.37 5.65
CA GLU A 90 18.58 -1.47 6.46
C GLU A 90 17.48 -1.93 7.43
N GLY A 91 17.10 -3.20 7.40
CA GLY A 91 16.03 -3.73 8.27
C GLY A 91 14.62 -3.73 7.66
N VAL A 92 14.42 -3.24 6.44
CA VAL A 92 13.14 -3.36 5.73
C VAL A 92 13.35 -3.98 4.35
N GLN A 93 12.68 -5.09 4.11
CA GLN A 93 12.49 -5.66 2.79
C GLN A 93 11.20 -5.11 2.19
N LEU A 94 11.34 -4.19 1.24
CA LEU A 94 10.25 -3.68 0.42
C LEU A 94 10.49 -4.10 -1.02
N SER A 95 9.54 -4.84 -1.60
CA SER A 95 9.56 -5.22 -3.00
C SER A 95 8.38 -4.56 -3.71
N LEU A 96 8.65 -3.83 -4.78
CA LEU A 96 7.69 -3.06 -5.57
C LEU A 96 7.68 -3.56 -7.01
N ALA A 97 6.53 -4.00 -7.48
CA ALA A 97 6.29 -4.42 -8.85
C ALA A 97 5.22 -3.51 -9.48
N ASN A 98 5.68 -2.40 -10.05
CA ASN A 98 4.83 -1.44 -10.77
C ASN A 98 5.19 -1.42 -12.26
N ARG A 99 4.25 -1.84 -13.12
CA ARG A 99 4.48 -1.86 -14.57
C ARG A 99 3.18 -1.69 -15.35
N LEU A 100 3.30 -1.02 -16.49
CA LEU A 100 2.26 -0.96 -17.52
C LEU A 100 2.50 -2.08 -18.54
N PHE A 101 1.49 -2.90 -18.77
CA PHE A 101 1.53 -3.98 -19.76
C PHE A 101 0.55 -3.69 -20.90
N VAL A 102 1.08 -3.45 -22.09
CA VAL A 102 0.29 -3.28 -23.31
C VAL A 102 0.11 -4.65 -23.95
N VAL A 103 -1.11 -5.15 -23.97
CA VAL A 103 -1.43 -6.55 -24.34
C VAL A 103 -1.65 -6.71 -25.85
N GLN A 104 -1.77 -5.59 -26.57
CA GLN A 104 -1.96 -5.54 -28.02
C GLN A 104 -0.81 -4.82 -28.72
N PRO A 105 -0.60 -5.04 -30.04
CA PRO A 105 0.38 -4.29 -30.80
C PRO A 105 0.15 -2.78 -30.72
N ALA A 106 1.18 -2.02 -30.35
CA ALA A 106 1.14 -0.56 -30.23
C ALA A 106 2.51 0.08 -30.55
N THR A 107 2.49 1.29 -31.09
CA THR A 107 3.67 2.15 -31.20
C THR A 107 3.70 3.10 -30.01
N ILE A 108 4.51 2.74 -29.01
CA ILE A 108 4.69 3.52 -27.79
C ILE A 108 5.53 4.77 -28.08
N VAL A 109 5.01 5.93 -27.69
CA VAL A 109 5.65 7.24 -27.87
C VAL A 109 6.94 7.30 -27.06
N GLU A 110 8.02 7.77 -27.68
CA GLU A 110 9.35 7.77 -27.04
C GLU A 110 9.44 8.72 -25.84
N GLN A 111 8.79 9.89 -25.93
CA GLN A 111 8.73 10.85 -24.83
C GLN A 111 8.09 10.24 -23.57
N PHE A 112 7.06 9.39 -23.72
CA PHE A 112 6.45 8.69 -22.60
C PHE A 112 7.43 7.74 -21.91
N LYS A 113 8.20 6.98 -22.70
CA LYS A 113 9.24 6.08 -22.16
C LYS A 113 10.32 6.86 -21.42
N GLN A 114 10.75 8.00 -21.96
CA GLN A 114 11.75 8.86 -21.32
C GLN A 114 11.26 9.37 -19.96
N ILE A 115 10.00 9.77 -19.84
CA ILE A 115 9.40 10.18 -18.56
C ILE A 115 9.40 9.01 -17.56
N LEU A 116 8.94 7.82 -17.96
CA LEU A 116 8.91 6.66 -17.06
C LEU A 116 10.32 6.27 -16.57
N THR A 117 11.28 6.18 -17.47
CA THR A 117 12.66 5.80 -17.11
C THR A 117 13.31 6.86 -16.23
N LYS A 118 13.23 8.14 -16.63
CA LYS A 118 13.92 9.24 -15.96
C LYS A 118 13.30 9.59 -14.61
N ASP A 119 11.98 9.71 -14.55
CA ASP A 119 11.30 10.28 -13.39
C ASP A 119 10.77 9.20 -12.43
N TYR A 120 10.56 7.96 -12.90
CA TYR A 120 9.97 6.89 -12.08
C TYR A 120 10.83 5.62 -11.95
N ASN A 121 11.97 5.54 -12.66
CA ASN A 121 12.78 4.32 -12.77
C ASN A 121 11.92 3.11 -13.17
N ALA A 122 10.94 3.35 -14.05
CA ALA A 122 9.95 2.36 -14.48
C ALA A 122 10.04 2.13 -15.97
N SER A 123 9.51 0.99 -16.42
CA SER A 123 9.40 0.66 -17.83
C SER A 123 7.97 0.24 -18.19
N ILE A 124 7.68 0.31 -19.48
CA ILE A 124 6.46 -0.23 -20.09
C ILE A 124 6.83 -1.48 -20.89
N GLU A 125 6.02 -2.52 -20.78
CA GLU A 125 6.19 -3.75 -21.53
C GLU A 125 4.98 -3.99 -22.44
N GLN A 126 5.24 -4.59 -23.60
CA GLN A 126 4.25 -4.94 -24.59
C GLN A 126 4.28 -6.46 -24.73
N VAL A 127 3.16 -7.06 -24.37
CA VAL A 127 2.96 -8.51 -24.25
C VAL A 127 1.96 -8.91 -25.32
N CYS A 128 2.39 -8.85 -26.58
CA CYS A 128 1.53 -9.12 -27.73
C CYS A 128 2.15 -10.18 -28.62
N TYR A 129 1.31 -10.90 -29.36
CA TYR A 129 1.79 -11.73 -30.46
C TYR A 129 2.33 -10.83 -31.57
N ASN A 130 3.60 -10.98 -31.95
CA ASN A 130 4.15 -10.26 -33.09
C ASN A 130 5.09 -11.15 -33.91
N THR A 131 4.85 -11.22 -35.21
CA THR A 131 5.67 -11.93 -36.23
C THR A 131 6.75 -11.03 -36.83
N CYS A 132 6.75 -9.73 -36.55
CA CYS A 132 7.67 -8.78 -37.16
C CYS A 132 8.50 -8.05 -36.09
N LEU A 133 9.76 -8.49 -35.94
CA LEU A 133 10.81 -7.75 -35.25
C LEU A 133 11.09 -6.45 -36.00
N GLN A 134 11.14 -5.32 -35.30
CA GLN A 134 12.25 -4.35 -35.43
C GLN A 134 12.49 -3.59 -34.10
N HIS A 135 13.67 -3.88 -33.54
CA HIS A 135 14.57 -3.09 -32.69
C HIS A 135 14.05 -2.24 -31.49
N HIS A 136 14.66 -2.53 -30.33
CA HIS A 136 14.73 -1.76 -29.06
C HIS A 136 13.65 -1.96 -27.97
N PHE A 137 12.85 -3.03 -28.02
CA PHE A 137 11.79 -3.21 -27.01
C PHE A 137 11.80 -4.60 -26.35
N GLN A 138 11.43 -4.68 -25.07
CA GLN A 138 11.14 -5.95 -24.37
C GLN A 138 9.78 -6.46 -24.85
N ILE A 139 9.73 -7.02 -26.07
CA ILE A 139 8.50 -7.63 -26.62
C ILE A 139 8.49 -9.08 -26.18
N SER A 140 7.50 -9.43 -25.36
CA SER A 140 7.23 -10.83 -25.04
C SER A 140 6.21 -11.36 -26.05
N SER A 141 6.69 -12.06 -27.08
CA SER A 141 5.81 -12.66 -28.09
C SER A 141 5.13 -13.89 -27.51
N LEU A 142 3.86 -13.75 -27.14
CA LEU A 142 3.10 -14.78 -26.44
C LEU A 142 1.90 -15.26 -27.26
N PRO A 143 1.64 -16.58 -27.30
CA PRO A 143 0.76 -17.20 -28.29
C PRO A 143 -0.74 -17.00 -28.02
N ASN A 144 -1.14 -16.77 -26.76
CA ASN A 144 -2.55 -16.63 -26.36
C ASN A 144 -2.66 -15.77 -25.08
N ASP A 145 -3.90 -15.45 -24.68
CA ASP A 145 -4.15 -14.58 -23.52
C ASP A 145 -3.74 -15.20 -22.19
N GLU A 146 -3.81 -16.52 -22.06
CA GLU A 146 -3.36 -17.23 -20.87
C GLU A 146 -1.84 -17.14 -20.70
N ALA A 147 -1.07 -17.31 -21.77
CA ALA A 147 0.38 -17.13 -21.74
C ALA A 147 0.75 -15.68 -21.34
N LYS A 148 -0.01 -14.68 -21.79
CA LYS A 148 0.17 -13.28 -21.37
C LYS A 148 -0.12 -13.09 -19.88
N ARG A 149 -1.20 -13.70 -19.37
CA ARG A 149 -1.53 -13.70 -17.94
C ARG A 149 -0.42 -14.33 -17.11
N GLU A 150 0.04 -15.52 -17.49
CA GLU A 150 1.12 -16.26 -16.83
C GLU A 150 2.42 -15.46 -16.84
N HIS A 151 2.76 -14.81 -17.95
CA HIS A 151 3.94 -13.95 -18.05
C HIS A 151 3.89 -12.76 -17.09
N ILE A 152 2.73 -12.09 -17.02
CA ILE A 152 2.53 -10.97 -16.08
C ILE A 152 2.65 -11.47 -14.64
N ASN A 153 2.00 -12.59 -14.29
CA ASN A 153 2.08 -13.19 -12.95
C ASN A 153 3.51 -13.62 -12.60
N LYS A 154 4.24 -14.22 -13.54
CA LYS A 154 5.64 -14.61 -13.38
C LYS A 154 6.51 -13.39 -13.10
N TRP A 155 6.37 -12.33 -13.91
CA TRP A 155 7.08 -11.08 -13.71
C TRP A 155 6.79 -10.49 -12.32
N THR A 156 5.52 -10.44 -11.91
CA THR A 156 5.11 -9.99 -10.58
C THR A 156 5.73 -10.84 -9.47
N SER A 157 5.72 -12.16 -9.62
CA SER A 157 6.32 -13.10 -8.66
C SER A 157 7.82 -12.84 -8.49
N GLU A 158 8.55 -12.72 -9.59
CA GLU A 158 10.00 -12.44 -9.57
C GLU A 158 10.30 -11.09 -8.89
N HIS A 159 9.49 -10.05 -9.16
CA HIS A 159 9.68 -8.70 -8.61
C HIS A 159 9.12 -8.53 -7.19
N THR A 160 8.50 -9.57 -6.63
CA THR A 160 8.01 -9.61 -5.25
C THR A 160 8.70 -10.68 -4.41
N GLY A 161 9.84 -11.21 -4.87
CA GLY A 161 10.58 -12.26 -4.15
C GLY A 161 9.76 -13.55 -3.98
N GLN A 162 8.94 -13.87 -4.98
CA GLN A 162 8.02 -15.01 -5.04
C GLN A 162 6.89 -14.98 -4.00
N LYS A 163 6.61 -13.80 -3.40
CA LYS A 163 5.55 -13.65 -2.41
C LYS A 163 4.17 -13.43 -3.03
N ILE A 164 4.11 -12.85 -4.23
CA ILE A 164 2.87 -12.68 -5.00
C ILE A 164 2.98 -13.49 -6.29
N THR A 165 2.57 -14.76 -6.21
CA THR A 165 2.65 -15.70 -7.34
C THR A 165 1.50 -15.54 -8.34
N GLU A 166 0.33 -15.13 -7.87
CA GLU A 166 -0.85 -14.91 -8.68
C GLU A 166 -1.50 -13.57 -8.33
N LEU A 167 -1.36 -12.60 -9.25
CA LEU A 167 -1.98 -11.29 -9.16
C LEU A 167 -3.20 -11.20 -10.09
N LEU A 168 -3.05 -11.69 -11.32
CA LEU A 168 -4.11 -11.71 -12.31
C LEU A 168 -4.82 -13.08 -12.24
N PRO A 169 -6.08 -13.14 -11.80
CA PRO A 169 -6.83 -14.39 -11.77
C PRO A 169 -7.13 -14.91 -13.19
N ASN A 170 -7.50 -16.17 -13.29
CA ASN A 170 -7.94 -16.78 -14.56
C ASN A 170 -9.00 -15.91 -15.26
N GLY A 171 -8.83 -15.67 -16.55
CA GLY A 171 -9.73 -14.83 -17.36
C GLY A 171 -9.52 -13.31 -17.22
N ALA A 172 -8.60 -12.84 -16.37
CA ALA A 172 -8.29 -11.42 -16.22
C ALA A 172 -7.67 -10.79 -17.49
N VAL A 173 -6.98 -11.61 -18.30
CA VAL A 173 -6.51 -11.22 -19.64
C VAL A 173 -7.37 -11.94 -20.65
N ASN A 174 -7.92 -11.19 -21.60
CA ASN A 174 -8.71 -11.71 -22.71
C ASN A 174 -8.49 -10.85 -23.97
N ALA A 175 -9.16 -11.21 -25.07
CA ALA A 175 -9.01 -10.54 -26.36
C ALA A 175 -9.32 -9.04 -26.34
N ASN A 176 -10.14 -8.57 -25.39
CA ASN A 176 -10.49 -7.16 -25.22
C ASN A 176 -9.53 -6.41 -24.27
N THR A 177 -8.59 -7.12 -23.63
CA THR A 177 -7.57 -6.50 -22.79
C THR A 177 -6.55 -5.78 -23.68
N VAL A 178 -6.40 -4.47 -23.48
CA VAL A 178 -5.54 -3.58 -24.26
C VAL A 178 -4.36 -3.12 -23.42
N LEU A 179 -4.62 -2.62 -22.21
CA LEU A 179 -3.62 -2.12 -21.28
C LEU A 179 -3.98 -2.57 -19.86
N ALA A 180 -3.09 -3.30 -19.21
CA ALA A 180 -3.21 -3.71 -17.82
C ALA A 180 -2.19 -2.96 -16.96
N LEU A 181 -2.65 -2.35 -15.88
CA LEU A 181 -1.78 -1.71 -14.88
C LEU A 181 -1.57 -2.68 -13.73
N VAL A 182 -0.32 -3.05 -13.49
CA VAL A 182 0.06 -4.04 -12.48
C VAL A 182 0.78 -3.34 -11.34
N ASN A 183 0.27 -3.60 -10.13
CA ASN A 183 0.76 -2.98 -8.91
C ASN A 183 0.83 -4.02 -7.78
N ALA A 184 2.02 -4.51 -7.46
CA ALA A 184 2.18 -5.52 -6.42
C ALA A 184 3.28 -5.13 -5.43
N LEU A 185 3.02 -5.34 -4.14
CA LEU A 185 3.95 -4.98 -3.08
C LEU A 185 4.06 -6.05 -2.01
N TYR A 186 5.29 -6.28 -1.57
CA TYR A 186 5.58 -7.08 -0.38
C TYR A 186 6.37 -6.22 0.61
N PHE A 187 5.95 -6.23 1.86
CA PHE A 187 6.66 -5.60 2.95
C PHE A 187 6.95 -6.62 4.05
N LYS A 188 8.23 -6.71 4.46
CA LYS A 188 8.66 -7.35 5.69
C LYS A 188 9.69 -6.46 6.38
N GLY A 189 9.41 -6.05 7.60
CA GLY A 189 10.27 -5.18 8.39
C GLY A 189 10.80 -5.86 9.63
N MET A 190 12.01 -5.51 10.02
CA MET A 190 12.69 -5.99 11.22
C MET A 190 12.44 -5.00 12.35
N TRP A 191 11.84 -5.45 13.46
CA TRP A 191 11.53 -4.53 14.56
C TRP A 191 12.78 -3.91 15.18
N LYS A 192 12.69 -2.62 15.56
CA LYS A 192 13.71 -1.97 16.40
C LYS A 192 13.84 -2.69 17.74
N ASN A 193 12.70 -3.00 18.37
CA ASN A 193 12.59 -3.83 19.56
C ASN A 193 11.89 -5.15 19.16
N GLN A 194 12.59 -6.28 19.21
CA GLN A 194 12.02 -7.57 18.78
C GLN A 194 11.31 -8.34 19.88
N PHE A 195 10.27 -9.06 19.48
CA PHE A 195 9.56 -9.96 20.37
C PHE A 195 10.41 -11.21 20.65
N ASN A 196 10.44 -11.65 21.90
CA ASN A 196 11.07 -12.93 22.22
C ASN A 196 10.10 -14.06 21.83
N LYS A 197 10.48 -14.92 20.89
CA LYS A 197 9.68 -16.07 20.44
C LYS A 197 9.23 -16.98 21.59
N GLN A 198 10.01 -17.07 22.68
CA GLN A 198 9.65 -17.86 23.88
C GLN A 198 8.53 -17.22 24.71
N ARG A 199 8.23 -15.93 24.48
CA ARG A 199 7.13 -15.19 25.12
C ARG A 199 5.88 -15.11 24.23
N THR A 200 5.95 -15.62 23.00
CA THR A 200 4.76 -15.81 22.17
C THR A 200 3.97 -16.98 22.72
N SER A 201 2.67 -16.78 22.95
CA SER A 201 1.77 -17.81 23.48
C SER A 201 0.37 -17.67 22.89
N HIS A 202 -0.44 -18.71 23.06
CA HIS A 202 -1.85 -18.67 22.67
C HIS A 202 -2.60 -17.56 23.42
N GLY A 203 -3.46 -16.85 22.71
CA GLY A 203 -4.33 -15.81 23.25
C GLY A 203 -5.61 -15.68 22.45
N ASP A 204 -6.64 -15.14 23.09
CA ASP A 204 -7.92 -14.86 22.43
C ASP A 204 -7.81 -13.58 21.58
N PHE A 205 -8.33 -13.62 20.36
CA PHE A 205 -8.67 -12.45 19.56
C PHE A 205 -10.18 -12.43 19.33
N THR A 206 -10.84 -11.33 19.68
CA THR A 206 -12.26 -11.12 19.39
C THR A 206 -12.38 -10.55 17.99
N CYS A 207 -12.76 -11.38 17.01
CA CYS A 207 -12.94 -10.94 15.63
C CYS A 207 -14.09 -9.94 15.48
N PHE A 208 -14.11 -9.22 14.36
CA PHE A 208 -15.27 -8.45 13.97
C PHE A 208 -16.51 -9.37 13.89
N GLY A 209 -17.63 -8.94 14.46
CA GLY A 209 -18.81 -9.80 14.68
C GLY A 209 -18.78 -10.63 15.99
N GLY A 210 -17.74 -10.50 16.81
CA GLY A 210 -17.70 -11.01 18.19
C GLY A 210 -17.22 -12.46 18.36
N LYS A 211 -16.93 -13.17 17.27
CA LYS A 211 -16.36 -14.53 17.33
C LYS A 211 -14.96 -14.49 17.93
N LYS A 212 -14.69 -15.32 18.93
CA LYS A 212 -13.32 -15.51 19.43
C LYS A 212 -12.51 -16.45 18.54
N MET A 213 -11.24 -16.14 18.37
CA MET A 213 -10.26 -16.93 17.64
C MET A 213 -8.99 -17.05 18.48
N ASP A 214 -8.44 -18.26 18.53
CA ASP A 214 -7.15 -18.50 19.16
C ASP A 214 -6.03 -18.05 18.21
N VAL A 215 -5.09 -17.27 18.73
CA VAL A 215 -4.00 -16.67 17.95
C VAL A 215 -2.67 -16.77 18.69
N MET A 216 -1.57 -16.79 17.94
CA MET A 216 -0.23 -16.65 18.52
C MET A 216 0.00 -15.17 18.88
N MET A 217 -0.13 -14.85 20.16
CA MET A 217 0.02 -13.52 20.71
C MET A 217 1.48 -13.29 21.13
N MET A 218 2.18 -12.40 20.41
CA MET A 218 3.53 -11.97 20.78
C MET A 218 3.46 -10.99 21.95
N HIS A 219 4.47 -10.98 22.81
CA HIS A 219 4.48 -10.19 24.03
C HIS A 219 5.82 -9.52 24.30
N MET A 220 5.80 -8.24 24.69
CA MET A 220 6.97 -7.57 25.24
C MET A 220 6.62 -6.40 26.17
N LYS A 221 7.61 -6.00 26.98
CA LYS A 221 7.62 -4.73 27.70
C LYS A 221 8.77 -3.88 27.18
N ALA A 222 8.47 -2.72 26.60
CA ALA A 222 9.46 -1.82 26.03
C ALA A 222 8.87 -0.40 25.89
N HIS A 223 9.73 0.56 25.60
CA HIS A 223 9.30 1.92 25.29
C HIS A 223 8.83 2.03 23.83
N PHE A 224 7.69 2.68 23.64
CA PHE A 224 7.11 2.95 22.33
C PHE A 224 6.46 4.33 22.31
N PRO A 225 6.39 4.99 21.14
CA PRO A 225 5.51 6.13 20.95
C PRO A 225 4.06 5.68 21.07
N TYR A 226 3.34 6.22 22.05
CA TYR A 226 1.94 5.93 22.37
C TYR A 226 1.13 7.22 22.48
N GLU A 227 -0.16 7.13 22.17
CA GLU A 227 -1.10 8.21 22.37
C GLU A 227 -2.52 7.66 22.58
N GLU A 228 -3.25 8.23 23.54
CA GLU A 228 -4.70 8.02 23.66
C GLU A 228 -5.45 8.93 22.69
N LEU A 229 -6.33 8.34 21.89
CA LEU A 229 -7.19 9.06 20.95
C LEU A 229 -8.59 9.15 21.55
N THR A 230 -8.75 10.00 22.56
CA THR A 230 -10.01 10.18 23.32
C THR A 230 -11.19 10.45 22.39
N ASP A 231 -11.00 11.31 21.39
CA ASP A 231 -12.04 11.68 20.43
C ASP A 231 -12.42 10.55 19.47
N TRP A 232 -11.63 9.48 19.40
CA TRP A 232 -11.82 8.34 18.49
C TRP A 232 -12.22 7.08 19.25
N SER A 233 -12.42 7.17 20.58
CA SER A 233 -12.64 6.04 21.46
C SER A 233 -11.57 4.94 21.27
N ALA A 234 -10.30 5.33 21.11
CA ALA A 234 -9.21 4.44 20.74
C ALA A 234 -7.88 4.82 21.40
N GLN A 235 -6.88 3.95 21.22
CA GLN A 235 -5.48 4.17 21.56
C GLN A 235 -4.59 3.87 20.34
N ALA A 236 -3.44 4.51 20.25
CA ALA A 236 -2.52 4.34 19.13
C ALA A 236 -1.09 4.07 19.60
N VAL A 237 -0.41 3.19 18.88
CA VAL A 237 1.00 2.85 19.13
C VAL A 237 1.77 2.83 17.82
N ARG A 238 3.01 3.34 17.84
CA ARG A 238 3.95 3.25 16.72
C ARG A 238 5.02 2.21 17.07
N LEU A 239 5.25 1.26 16.17
CA LEU A 239 6.30 0.24 16.29
C LEU A 239 7.39 0.53 15.25
N PRO A 240 8.54 1.11 15.64
CA PRO A 240 9.60 1.44 14.70
C PRO A 240 10.32 0.19 14.17
N PHE A 241 10.74 0.23 12.90
CA PHE A 241 11.64 -0.77 12.31
C PHE A 241 13.10 -0.37 12.48
N LYS A 242 13.97 -1.36 12.69
CA LYS A 242 15.39 -1.21 12.98
C LYS A 242 16.09 -0.47 11.85
N GLY A 243 16.88 0.56 12.15
CA GLY A 243 17.75 1.23 11.17
C GLY A 243 17.03 2.05 10.10
N THR A 244 15.73 2.35 10.29
CA THR A 244 14.92 3.04 9.28
C THR A 244 14.01 4.10 9.88
N ASP A 245 13.46 4.94 9.01
CA ASP A 245 12.35 5.85 9.31
C ASP A 245 10.97 5.18 9.18
N TRP A 246 10.93 3.88 8.91
CA TRP A 246 9.69 3.12 8.83
C TRP A 246 9.16 2.78 10.21
N GLN A 247 7.85 2.83 10.34
CA GLN A 247 7.14 2.37 11.53
C GLN A 247 5.76 1.84 11.15
N MET A 248 5.28 0.89 11.95
CA MET A 248 3.89 0.47 11.93
C MET A 248 3.09 1.30 12.92
N LEU A 249 2.03 1.96 12.44
CA LEU A 249 1.02 2.59 13.29
C LEU A 249 -0.15 1.62 13.46
N ILE A 250 -0.51 1.33 14.70
CA ILE A 250 -1.72 0.59 15.06
C ILE A 250 -2.66 1.56 15.77
N ILE A 251 -3.92 1.59 15.34
CA ILE A 251 -5.00 2.27 16.06
C ILE A 251 -5.97 1.19 16.52
N LEU A 252 -6.07 1.05 17.84
CA LEU A 252 -6.84 0.01 18.51
C LEU A 252 -8.02 0.67 19.23
N PRO A 253 -9.28 0.43 18.80
CA PRO A 253 -10.45 0.92 19.53
C PRO A 253 -10.49 0.31 20.95
N TRP A 254 -11.14 0.98 21.91
CA TRP A 254 -11.34 0.41 23.24
C TRP A 254 -12.31 -0.78 23.21
N ASP A 255 -13.33 -0.72 22.36
CA ASP A 255 -14.33 -1.78 22.17
C ASP A 255 -14.05 -2.62 20.91
N ALA A 256 -14.39 -3.92 20.94
CA ALA A 256 -14.18 -4.82 19.80
C ALA A 256 -15.07 -4.49 18.59
N SER A 257 -16.18 -3.78 18.79
CA SER A 257 -17.05 -3.27 17.73
C SER A 257 -16.69 -1.85 17.29
N GLY A 258 -15.65 -1.22 17.87
CA GLY A 258 -15.30 0.19 17.64
C GLY A 258 -14.51 0.48 16.36
N LEU A 259 -14.12 -0.53 15.58
CA LEU A 259 -13.36 -0.31 14.32
C LEU A 259 -14.10 0.63 13.33
N PRO A 260 -15.41 0.52 13.09
CA PRO A 260 -16.14 1.45 12.22
C PRO A 260 -16.05 2.92 12.68
N GLU A 261 -16.07 3.17 13.99
CA GLU A 261 -15.90 4.52 14.54
C GLU A 261 -14.51 5.06 14.22
N VAL A 262 -13.46 4.28 14.48
CA VAL A 262 -12.07 4.62 14.12
C VAL A 262 -11.94 4.93 12.62
N LEU A 263 -12.52 4.09 11.76
CA LEU A 263 -12.49 4.29 10.31
C LEU A 263 -13.24 5.58 9.92
N SER A 264 -14.41 5.85 10.51
CA SER A 264 -15.18 7.07 10.24
C SER A 264 -14.42 8.35 10.63
N HIS A 265 -13.64 8.30 11.72
CA HIS A 265 -12.79 9.41 12.14
C HIS A 265 -11.60 9.59 11.20
N LEU A 266 -10.95 8.49 10.81
CA LEU A 266 -9.82 8.50 9.87
C LEU A 266 -10.21 9.09 8.51
N LEU A 267 -11.44 8.86 8.06
CA LEU A 267 -11.95 9.36 6.78
C LEU A 267 -12.34 10.86 6.81
N LYS A 268 -12.36 11.51 7.98
CA LYS A 268 -12.62 12.95 8.04
C LYS A 268 -11.48 13.71 7.34
N PRO A 269 -11.79 14.78 6.58
CA PRO A 269 -10.76 15.57 5.90
C PRO A 269 -9.67 16.05 6.88
N GLY A 270 -8.40 15.76 6.56
CA GLY A 270 -7.25 16.16 7.37
C GLY A 270 -6.93 15.26 8.57
N ALA A 271 -7.86 14.42 9.04
CA ALA A 271 -7.69 13.63 10.26
C ALA A 271 -6.49 12.68 10.21
N LEU A 272 -6.28 12.00 9.08
CA LEU A 272 -5.11 11.14 8.87
C LEU A 272 -3.79 11.94 8.91
N GLU A 273 -3.76 13.11 8.26
CA GLU A 273 -2.57 13.96 8.22
C GLU A 273 -2.21 14.49 9.61
N ASP A 274 -3.22 14.93 10.35
CA ASP A 274 -3.08 15.44 11.71
C ASP A 274 -2.61 14.33 12.65
N LEU A 275 -3.17 13.12 12.53
CA LEU A 275 -2.74 11.97 13.31
C LEU A 275 -1.28 11.57 13.03
N LEU A 276 -0.86 11.59 11.75
CA LEU A 276 0.52 11.27 11.36
C LEU A 276 1.50 12.31 11.91
N LYS A 277 1.13 13.60 11.89
CA LYS A 277 1.95 14.70 12.45
C LYS A 277 1.90 14.79 13.97
N LYS A 278 0.87 14.22 14.63
CA LYS A 278 0.71 14.28 16.07
C LYS A 278 1.96 13.72 16.78
N PRO A 279 2.52 14.45 17.76
CA PRO A 279 3.59 13.90 18.58
C PRO A 279 3.01 12.79 19.46
N PHE A 280 3.68 11.64 19.48
CA PHE A 280 3.34 10.53 20.37
C PHE A 280 4.35 10.55 21.52
N HIS A 281 3.92 10.17 22.71
CA HIS A 281 4.78 10.15 23.88
C HIS A 281 5.48 8.80 24.00
N GLU A 282 6.81 8.83 24.16
CA GLU A 282 7.59 7.63 24.40
C GLU A 282 7.34 7.14 25.84
N ILE A 283 6.60 6.05 26.01
CA ILE A 283 6.30 5.47 27.32
C ILE A 283 6.56 3.96 27.32
N GLU A 284 6.84 3.40 28.48
CA GLU A 284 6.91 1.95 28.64
C GLU A 284 5.51 1.33 28.53
N LEU A 285 5.32 0.39 27.61
CA LEU A 285 4.07 -0.34 27.39
C LEU A 285 4.25 -1.82 27.67
N ASP A 286 3.17 -2.45 28.17
CA ASP A 286 2.99 -3.90 28.15
C ASP A 286 2.22 -4.29 26.87
N LEU A 287 2.96 -4.59 25.80
CA LEU A 287 2.43 -4.75 24.44
C LEU A 287 2.19 -6.21 24.10
N PHE A 288 0.96 -6.52 23.68
CA PHE A 288 0.55 -7.79 23.10
C PHE A 288 0.08 -7.58 21.67
N LEU A 289 0.70 -8.26 20.71
CA LEU A 289 0.42 -8.12 19.28
C LEU A 289 0.30 -9.52 18.65
N PRO A 290 -0.80 -9.86 17.96
CA PRO A 290 -0.91 -11.14 17.29
C PRO A 290 0.12 -11.22 16.17
N LYS A 291 0.63 -12.43 15.92
CA LYS A 291 1.22 -12.75 14.62
C LYS A 291 0.11 -12.74 13.59
N PHE A 292 0.32 -12.07 12.48
CA PHE A 292 -0.66 -12.07 11.41
C PHE A 292 -0.02 -11.86 10.05
N LYS A 293 -0.72 -12.38 9.04
CA LYS A 293 -0.48 -12.08 7.65
C LYS A 293 -1.70 -11.35 7.08
N LEU A 294 -1.47 -10.47 6.11
CA LEU A 294 -2.53 -9.93 5.26
C LEU A 294 -2.19 -10.31 3.82
N SER A 295 -2.30 -11.61 3.53
CA SER A 295 -1.95 -12.18 2.21
C SER A 295 -3.12 -12.86 1.51
N GLN A 296 -4.14 -13.25 2.27
CA GLN A 296 -5.38 -13.81 1.75
C GLN A 296 -6.32 -12.72 1.23
N CYS A 297 -5.98 -11.44 1.42
CA CYS A 297 -6.60 -10.36 0.67
C CYS A 297 -6.50 -10.65 -0.83
N GLU A 298 -7.67 -10.90 -1.45
CA GLU A 298 -7.78 -11.09 -2.90
C GLU A 298 -7.18 -9.88 -3.64
N PRO A 299 -6.56 -10.08 -4.82
CA PRO A 299 -6.14 -8.98 -5.66
C PRO A 299 -7.30 -8.01 -5.89
N VAL A 300 -7.08 -6.73 -5.59
CA VAL A 300 -8.05 -5.68 -5.79
C VAL A 300 -7.99 -5.26 -7.25
N ASN A 301 -9.07 -5.50 -8.01
CA ASN A 301 -9.27 -4.76 -9.25
C ASN A 301 -9.70 -3.32 -8.89
N ALA A 302 -8.75 -2.40 -8.93
CA ALA A 302 -8.93 -1.02 -8.50
C ALA A 302 -9.72 -0.18 -9.52
N LYS A 303 -10.06 -0.70 -10.69
CA LYS A 303 -10.83 0.02 -11.74
C LYS A 303 -12.10 0.66 -11.18
N ALA A 304 -12.97 -0.15 -10.58
CA ALA A 304 -14.26 0.34 -10.06
C ALA A 304 -14.08 1.37 -8.94
N LEU A 305 -13.06 1.19 -8.09
CA LEU A 305 -12.73 2.13 -7.02
C LEU A 305 -12.22 3.46 -7.59
N LEU A 306 -11.33 3.43 -8.58
CA LEU A 306 -10.80 4.61 -9.26
C LEU A 306 -11.89 5.38 -10.03
N GLN A 307 -12.84 4.66 -10.64
CA GLN A 307 -14.04 5.26 -11.25
C GLN A 307 -14.88 6.05 -10.24
N GLN A 308 -15.12 5.45 -9.07
CA GLN A 308 -15.82 6.12 -7.96
C GLN A 308 -15.04 7.30 -7.38
N CYS A 309 -13.71 7.30 -7.49
CA CYS A 309 -12.86 8.44 -7.14
C CYS A 309 -12.81 9.54 -8.23
N GLY A 310 -13.39 9.30 -9.42
CA GLY A 310 -13.52 10.29 -10.49
C GLY A 310 -12.74 10.00 -11.77
N ILE A 311 -11.94 8.93 -11.83
CA ILE A 311 -11.18 8.55 -13.03
C ILE A 311 -12.02 7.61 -13.89
N ASN A 312 -12.66 8.12 -14.95
CA ASN A 312 -13.66 7.37 -15.71
C ASN A 312 -13.27 7.17 -17.17
N SER A 313 -12.90 8.27 -17.85
CA SER A 313 -12.62 8.29 -19.29
C SER A 313 -11.48 7.35 -19.69
N ILE A 314 -10.44 7.18 -18.85
CA ILE A 314 -9.32 6.26 -19.12
C ILE A 314 -9.76 4.79 -19.31
N PHE A 315 -10.89 4.41 -18.71
CA PHE A 315 -11.43 3.05 -18.74
C PHE A 315 -12.44 2.85 -19.87
N ASN A 316 -12.79 3.92 -20.60
CA ASN A 316 -13.79 3.90 -21.66
C ASN A 316 -13.09 3.92 -23.04
N PRO A 317 -13.33 2.92 -23.90
CA PRO A 317 -12.67 2.82 -25.21
C PRO A 317 -12.95 4.00 -26.16
N ASN A 318 -14.05 4.73 -25.96
CA ASN A 318 -14.44 5.86 -26.80
C ASN A 318 -13.96 7.22 -26.26
N GLU A 319 -13.73 7.32 -24.95
CA GLU A 319 -13.35 8.58 -24.28
C GLU A 319 -11.88 8.65 -23.88
N ALA A 320 -11.21 7.49 -23.73
CA ALA A 320 -9.83 7.44 -23.29
C ALA A 320 -8.91 8.17 -24.29
N ASP A 321 -8.18 9.14 -23.77
CA ASP A 321 -7.15 9.87 -24.51
C ASP A 321 -5.79 9.50 -23.93
N LEU A 322 -5.21 8.43 -24.47
CA LEU A 322 -3.86 7.96 -24.20
C LEU A 322 -2.91 8.23 -25.39
N THR A 323 -3.16 9.32 -26.13
CA THR A 323 -2.40 9.66 -27.35
C THR A 323 -0.94 10.01 -27.09
N LYS A 324 -0.61 10.42 -25.85
CA LYS A 324 0.79 10.62 -25.42
C LYS A 324 1.49 9.32 -25.07
N LEU A 325 0.74 8.24 -24.83
CA LEU A 325 1.29 6.88 -24.62
C LEU A 325 1.51 6.17 -25.96
N CYS A 326 0.49 6.18 -26.83
CA CYS A 326 0.50 5.43 -28.08
C CYS A 326 0.01 6.28 -29.26
N SER A 327 0.82 6.34 -30.32
CA SER A 327 0.50 7.11 -31.54
C SER A 327 -0.22 6.30 -32.60
N SER A 328 -0.05 4.98 -32.62
CA SER A 328 -0.58 4.12 -33.70
C SER A 328 -2.08 3.84 -33.60
N ARG A 329 -2.67 3.95 -32.41
CA ARG A 329 -4.08 3.60 -32.15
C ARG A 329 -4.56 4.15 -30.82
N LYS A 330 -5.87 4.22 -30.66
CA LYS A 330 -6.51 4.51 -29.37
C LYS A 330 -6.31 3.35 -28.41
N LEU A 331 -5.83 3.65 -27.21
CA LEU A 331 -5.73 2.71 -26.09
C LEU A 331 -6.63 3.20 -24.96
N PHE A 332 -7.07 2.27 -24.12
CA PHE A 332 -7.77 2.52 -22.86
C PHE A 332 -7.23 1.53 -21.83
N VAL A 333 -7.27 1.88 -20.55
CA VAL A 333 -6.92 0.96 -19.47
C VAL A 333 -8.05 -0.04 -19.30
N SER A 334 -7.75 -1.31 -19.50
CA SER A 334 -8.75 -2.37 -19.33
C SER A 334 -9.03 -2.61 -17.86
N ASP A 335 -7.98 -2.81 -17.07
CA ASP A 335 -8.05 -3.13 -15.65
C ASP A 335 -6.80 -2.66 -14.89
N VAL A 336 -6.95 -2.49 -13.57
CA VAL A 336 -5.86 -2.12 -12.65
C VAL A 336 -5.84 -3.15 -11.54
N PHE A 337 -4.80 -3.97 -11.47
CA PHE A 337 -4.66 -5.01 -10.46
C PHE A 337 -3.69 -4.57 -9.38
N HIS A 338 -4.17 -4.59 -8.13
CA HIS A 338 -3.40 -4.24 -6.95
C HIS A 338 -3.36 -5.39 -5.94
N LYS A 339 -2.18 -5.72 -5.41
CA LYS A 339 -2.05 -6.60 -4.25
C LYS A 339 -0.92 -6.14 -3.35
N ALA A 340 -1.18 -6.08 -2.06
CA ALA A 340 -0.19 -5.81 -1.03
C ALA A 340 -0.17 -6.96 -0.03
N ILE A 341 1.02 -7.40 0.37
CA ILE A 341 1.20 -8.41 1.42
C ILE A 341 1.99 -7.78 2.57
N LEU A 342 1.46 -7.94 3.77
CA LEU A 342 2.13 -7.66 5.04
C LEU A 342 2.26 -8.96 5.82
N GLU A 343 3.45 -9.19 6.37
CA GLU A 343 3.77 -10.31 7.25
C GLU A 343 4.31 -9.76 8.56
N VAL A 344 3.67 -10.13 9.68
CA VAL A 344 4.04 -9.71 11.03
C VAL A 344 4.37 -10.93 11.87
N ASP A 345 5.63 -11.00 12.30
CA ASP A 345 6.16 -12.04 13.18
C ASP A 345 7.10 -11.44 14.24
N GLU A 346 7.76 -12.30 15.00
CA GLU A 346 8.67 -11.88 16.07
C GLU A 346 9.99 -11.26 15.56
N GLU A 347 10.38 -11.50 14.30
CA GLU A 347 11.76 -11.30 13.84
C GLU A 347 12.16 -9.86 13.55
N GLY A 348 13.47 -9.62 13.71
CA GLY A 348 14.16 -8.39 13.30
C GLY A 348 15.70 -8.35 13.49
N ALA A 349 16.37 -9.52 13.57
CA ALA A 349 17.76 -9.82 13.96
C ALA A 349 18.06 -9.91 15.48
N THR A 350 18.47 -11.10 15.88
CA THR A 350 18.91 -11.48 17.22
C THR A 350 20.07 -10.60 17.74
N ALA A 351 19.80 -9.81 18.77
CA ALA A 351 20.78 -9.37 19.76
C ALA A 351 20.11 -9.57 21.12
N ALA A 352 20.38 -10.64 21.87
CA ALA A 352 21.59 -10.86 22.66
C ALA A 352 21.95 -9.66 23.55
N ALA A 353 21.23 -9.52 24.67
CA ALA A 353 21.69 -9.13 26.02
C ALA A 353 20.44 -8.66 26.79
N ALA A 354 19.87 -9.46 27.70
CA ALA A 354 20.40 -9.63 29.05
C ALA A 354 20.77 -8.31 29.75
N THR A 355 20.01 -7.23 29.58
CA THR A 355 19.88 -6.25 30.67
C THR A 355 18.87 -6.80 31.67
N ALA A 356 19.37 -7.65 32.56
CA ALA A 356 18.77 -7.85 33.87
C ALA A 356 18.77 -6.48 34.56
N VAL A 357 17.70 -5.71 34.36
CA VAL A 357 17.44 -4.54 35.18
C VAL A 357 17.21 -5.07 36.58
N MET A 358 18.20 -4.85 37.45
CA MET A 358 18.02 -5.03 38.89
C MET A 358 16.79 -4.24 39.30
N MET A 359 15.70 -4.95 39.60
CA MET A 359 14.50 -4.35 40.20
C MET A 359 14.88 -3.84 41.58
N ASN A 360 15.26 -2.57 41.65
CA ASN A 360 15.04 -1.81 42.87
C ASN A 360 13.53 -1.61 43.00
N MET A 361 12.90 -2.34 43.93
CA MET A 361 11.52 -2.09 44.31
C MET A 361 11.40 -0.67 44.86
N ARG A 362 10.93 0.25 44.01
CA ARG A 362 10.37 1.53 44.40
C ARG A 362 9.11 1.71 43.56
N CYS A 363 7.96 1.83 44.26
CA CYS A 363 6.60 2.04 43.77
C CYS A 363 6.40 1.78 42.27
N ALA A 364 5.98 0.56 41.90
CA ALA A 364 5.72 0.20 40.50
C ALA A 364 4.65 1.12 39.90
N MET A 365 5.09 2.07 39.07
CA MET A 365 4.19 2.81 38.18
C MET A 365 3.66 1.78 37.18
N MET A 366 2.34 1.59 37.16
CA MET A 366 1.71 0.55 36.33
C MET A 366 1.77 0.99 34.86
N SER A 367 2.62 0.34 34.06
CA SER A 367 2.74 0.59 32.63
C SER A 367 1.40 0.30 31.94
N PRO A 368 0.92 1.15 31.00
CA PRO A 368 -0.30 0.86 30.26
C PRO A 368 -0.19 -0.46 29.48
N ILE A 369 -1.30 -1.21 29.45
CA ILE A 369 -1.39 -2.47 28.71
C ILE A 369 -2.05 -2.19 27.36
N VAL A 370 -1.31 -2.43 26.29
CA VAL A 370 -1.84 -2.38 24.92
C VAL A 370 -1.95 -3.81 24.42
N ARG A 371 -3.18 -4.33 24.41
CA ARG A 371 -3.46 -5.67 23.93
C ARG A 371 -4.27 -5.63 22.64
N VAL A 372 -3.64 -5.95 21.53
CA VAL A 372 -4.23 -5.96 20.19
C VAL A 372 -5.00 -7.27 19.98
N ASP A 373 -6.07 -7.48 20.76
CA ASP A 373 -6.90 -8.69 20.79
C ASP A 373 -8.28 -8.49 20.15
N ARG A 374 -8.44 -7.48 19.31
CA ARG A 374 -9.69 -7.09 18.67
C ARG A 374 -9.43 -6.27 17.40
N PRO A 375 -10.43 -6.01 16.55
CA PRO A 375 -10.21 -5.42 15.24
C PRO A 375 -9.53 -4.05 15.33
N PHE A 376 -8.56 -3.81 14.46
CA PHE A 376 -7.70 -2.62 14.52
C PHE A 376 -7.38 -2.08 13.14
N PHE A 377 -7.08 -0.79 13.07
CA PHE A 377 -6.51 -0.16 11.88
C PHE A 377 -4.98 -0.28 11.93
N VAL A 378 -4.37 -0.50 10.77
CA VAL A 378 -2.92 -0.59 10.61
C VAL A 378 -2.45 0.28 9.45
N ALA A 379 -1.35 0.99 9.65
CA ALA A 379 -0.65 1.69 8.57
C ALA A 379 0.86 1.46 8.67
N LEU A 380 1.52 1.34 7.52
CA LEU A 380 2.98 1.42 7.44
C LEU A 380 3.33 2.81 6.94
N THR A 381 4.10 3.53 7.74
CA THR A 381 4.45 4.92 7.46
C THR A 381 5.96 5.06 7.38
N CYS A 382 6.42 5.94 6.50
CA CYS A 382 7.82 6.33 6.40
C CYS A 382 7.97 7.79 6.86
N ALA A 383 8.93 8.03 7.76
CA ALA A 383 9.21 9.33 8.37
C ALA A 383 7.96 10.01 8.96
N SER A 384 7.03 9.23 9.52
CA SER A 384 5.78 9.69 10.16
C SER A 384 4.90 10.62 9.32
N THR A 385 5.06 10.68 7.99
CA THR A 385 4.39 11.71 7.17
C THR A 385 3.61 11.15 6.00
N VAL A 386 3.87 9.91 5.60
CA VAL A 386 3.22 9.28 4.46
C VAL A 386 2.74 7.88 4.81
N PRO A 387 1.44 7.59 4.66
CA PRO A 387 0.92 6.24 4.77
C PRO A 387 1.22 5.49 3.47
N VAL A 388 2.28 4.68 3.47
CA VAL A 388 2.67 3.88 2.30
C VAL A 388 1.72 2.69 2.13
N PHE A 389 1.31 2.11 3.25
CA PHE A 389 0.27 1.10 3.30
C PHE A 389 -0.74 1.47 4.37
N ILE A 390 -1.99 1.10 4.12
CA ILE A 390 -3.09 1.23 5.08
C ILE A 390 -3.99 0.01 4.99
N GLY A 391 -4.68 -0.25 6.09
CA GLY A 391 -5.62 -1.33 6.14
C GLY A 391 -6.27 -1.48 7.51
N HIS A 392 -7.05 -2.52 7.62
CA HIS A 392 -7.63 -2.93 8.89
C HIS A 392 -7.68 -4.44 8.98
N VAL A 393 -7.52 -4.93 10.20
CA VAL A 393 -7.54 -6.35 10.55
C VAL A 393 -8.83 -6.60 11.32
N THR A 394 -9.74 -7.36 10.72
CA THR A 394 -10.98 -7.83 11.34
C THR A 394 -10.82 -9.18 12.02
N HIS A 395 -9.85 -9.97 11.53
CA HIS A 395 -9.41 -11.25 12.07
C HIS A 395 -7.97 -11.50 11.61
N PRO A 396 -7.01 -11.81 12.49
CA PRO A 396 -5.64 -12.08 12.07
C PRO A 396 -5.53 -13.43 11.33
N GLU A 397 -4.95 -13.42 10.13
CA GLU A 397 -4.66 -14.67 9.41
C GLU A 397 -3.42 -15.33 10.03
N SER A 398 -3.51 -16.63 10.31
CA SER A 398 -2.36 -17.39 10.81
C SER A 398 -1.23 -17.40 9.78
N ASN A 399 0.01 -17.18 10.24
CA ASN A 399 1.22 -17.22 9.39
C ASN A 399 1.52 -18.62 8.85
#